data_AF-A0A3E1D554-F1
#
_entry.id   AF-A0A3E1D554-F1
#
_cell.length_a   1.000
_cell.length_b   1.000
_cell.length_c   1.000
_cell.angle_alpha   90.00
_cell.angle_beta   90.00
_cell.angle_gamma   90.00
#
_symmetry.space_group_name_H-M   'P 1'
#
loop_
_entity.id
_entity.type
_entity.pdbx_description
1 polymer ?
#
loop_
_entity_poly.entity_id
_entity_poly.type
_entity_poly.pdbx_seq_one_letter_code
_entity_poly.pdbx_strand_id
1 'polypeptide(L)'
;MLFDWWVHNADRTLSEKGGNPNLLWDQKNSRLAVIDHNQAFDPDFDSLQFAQTHVFNGSLLNIIDDLVERDVYRNRLADAIVEFNSACDNVPPEWWWEDDGVPANFNRDAASETLNRFTDDIFWRIA
;
A
#
# COMPACT_ATOMS: atom_id res chain seq x y z
N MET A 1 -3.72 -1.30 -6.08
CA MET A 1 -4.62 -0.14 -5.85
C MET A 1 -4.97 -0.01 -4.38
N LEU A 2 -5.96 -0.73 -3.85
CA LEU A 2 -6.35 -0.52 -2.44
C LEU A 2 -5.21 -0.84 -1.46
N PHE A 3 -4.44 -1.89 -1.72
CA PHE A 3 -3.25 -2.18 -0.92
C PHE A 3 -2.23 -1.04 -0.97
N ASP A 4 -1.89 -0.55 -2.17
CA ASP A 4 -0.95 0.57 -2.34
C ASP A 4 -1.48 1.88 -1.71
N TRP A 5 -2.80 2.11 -1.76
CA TRP A 5 -3.46 3.21 -1.03
C TRP A 5 -3.35 3.06 0.48
N TRP A 6 -3.53 1.83 0.97
CA TRP A 6 -3.51 1.50 2.39
C TRP A 6 -2.14 1.73 3.01
N VAL A 7 -1.09 1.23 2.34
CA VAL A 7 0.29 1.35 2.82
C VAL A 7 1.00 2.61 2.35
N HIS A 8 0.32 3.54 1.66
CA HIS A 8 0.94 4.73 1.06
C HIS A 8 2.13 4.41 0.13
N ASN A 9 1.94 3.45 -0.79
CA ASN A 9 2.92 3.15 -1.84
C ASN A 9 2.56 3.88 -3.14
N ALA A 10 3.21 5.01 -3.40
CA ALA A 10 2.97 5.82 -4.60
C ALA A 10 3.79 5.42 -5.83
N ASP A 11 4.75 4.50 -5.70
CA ASP A 11 5.70 4.19 -6.78
C ASP A 11 5.03 3.45 -7.96
N ARG A 12 3.89 2.79 -7.72
CA ARG A 12 3.15 1.98 -8.70
C ARG A 12 2.44 2.80 -9.78
N THR A 13 3.21 3.40 -10.68
CA THR A 13 2.73 4.41 -11.63
C THR A 13 2.65 3.92 -13.08
N LEU A 14 1.70 4.44 -13.83
CA LEU A 14 1.65 4.31 -15.29
C LEU A 14 0.99 5.54 -15.93
N SER A 15 1.70 6.19 -16.84
CA SER A 15 1.22 7.31 -17.64
C SER A 15 1.42 7.06 -19.14
N GLU A 16 0.94 7.97 -19.98
CA GLU A 16 1.20 7.95 -21.43
C GLU A 16 2.69 7.95 -21.79
N LYS A 17 3.54 8.49 -20.90
CA LYS A 17 5.00 8.55 -21.09
C LYS A 17 5.73 7.35 -20.47
N GLY A 18 5.00 6.36 -19.96
CA GLY A 18 5.54 5.26 -19.15
C GLY A 18 5.32 5.51 -17.65
N GLY A 19 5.99 4.71 -16.83
CA GLY A 19 5.90 4.76 -15.37
C GLY A 19 6.67 3.60 -14.75
N ASN A 20 6.44 3.36 -13.46
CA ASN A 20 7.00 2.22 -12.74
C ASN A 20 5.90 1.28 -12.24
N PRO A 21 5.32 0.41 -13.10
CA PRO A 21 4.20 -0.43 -12.66
C PRO A 21 4.59 -1.43 -11.57
N ASN A 22 5.86 -1.88 -11.49
CA ASN A 22 6.29 -2.94 -10.58
C ASN A 22 5.34 -4.17 -10.57
N LEU A 23 4.87 -4.53 -11.77
CA LEU A 23 3.95 -5.64 -12.01
C LEU A 23 4.60 -6.63 -12.98
N LEU A 24 4.54 -7.91 -12.63
CA LEU A 24 4.94 -9.01 -13.51
C LEU A 24 3.70 -9.85 -13.84
N TRP A 25 3.58 -10.27 -15.10
CA TRP A 25 2.52 -11.18 -15.53
C TRP A 25 3.06 -12.60 -15.68
N ASP A 26 2.57 -13.51 -14.83
CA ASP A 26 2.80 -14.94 -14.98
C ASP A 26 1.81 -15.51 -16.01
N GLN A 27 2.29 -15.69 -17.24
CA GLN A 27 1.50 -16.23 -18.34
C GLN A 27 1.00 -17.66 -18.07
N LYS A 28 1.78 -18.48 -17.37
CA LYS A 28 1.46 -19.90 -17.16
C LYS A 28 0.29 -20.04 -16.20
N ASN A 29 0.27 -19.25 -15.13
CA ASN A 29 -0.77 -19.31 -14.12
C ASN A 29 -1.87 -18.26 -14.31
N SER A 30 -1.72 -17.37 -15.29
CA SER A 30 -2.61 -16.21 -15.51
C SER A 30 -2.77 -15.37 -14.25
N ARG A 31 -1.64 -15.03 -13.63
CA ARG A 31 -1.61 -14.31 -12.36
C ARG A 31 -0.73 -13.07 -12.45
N LEU A 32 -1.20 -12.04 -11.79
CA LEU A 32 -0.44 -10.83 -11.56
C LEU A 32 0.44 -11.02 -10.31
N ALA A 33 1.75 -10.83 -10.46
CA ALA A 33 2.67 -10.72 -9.35
C ALA A 33 2.98 -9.25 -9.10
N VAL A 34 2.72 -8.81 -7.88
CA VAL A 34 2.99 -7.45 -7.42
C VAL A 34 4.33 -7.45 -6.71
N ILE A 35 5.27 -6.66 -7.19
CA ILE A 35 6.64 -6.59 -6.64
C ILE A 35 6.97 -5.17 -6.18
N ASP A 36 8.15 -5.05 -5.57
CA ASP A 36 8.81 -3.81 -5.20
C ASP A 36 7.93 -2.86 -4.34
N HIS A 37 7.97 -3.09 -3.04
CA HIS A 37 7.18 -2.36 -2.03
C HIS A 37 8.08 -1.51 -1.12
N ASN A 38 9.32 -1.23 -1.54
CA ASN A 38 10.31 -0.50 -0.75
C ASN A 38 9.94 0.98 -0.51
N GLN A 39 9.06 1.56 -1.33
CA GLN A 39 8.52 2.93 -1.20
C GLN A 39 7.16 2.97 -0.48
N ALA A 40 6.79 1.91 0.25
CA ALA A 40 5.62 1.96 1.13
C ALA A 40 5.90 2.81 2.37
N PHE A 41 4.84 3.33 2.98
CA PHE A 41 4.85 4.20 4.16
C PHE A 41 5.57 5.54 3.94
N ASP A 42 5.46 6.09 2.73
CA ASP A 42 6.02 7.40 2.39
C ASP A 42 5.34 8.52 3.23
N PRO A 43 6.09 9.27 4.06
CA PRO A 43 5.54 10.37 4.86
C PRO A 43 5.06 11.55 4.00
N ASP A 44 5.56 11.68 2.78
CA ASP A 44 5.24 12.77 1.85
C ASP A 44 4.18 12.33 0.81
N PHE A 45 3.42 11.26 1.10
CA PHE A 45 2.44 10.67 0.19
C PHE A 45 1.38 11.69 -0.29
N ASP A 46 1.38 11.96 -1.60
CA ASP A 46 0.37 12.80 -2.28
C ASP A 46 -0.79 11.94 -2.81
N SER A 47 -1.92 11.99 -2.10
CA SER A 47 -3.15 11.27 -2.47
C SER A 47 -3.72 11.65 -3.86
N LEU A 48 -3.57 12.91 -4.27
CA LEU A 48 -4.08 13.38 -5.56
C LEU A 48 -3.19 12.85 -6.70
N GLN A 49 -1.87 12.97 -6.54
CA GLN A 49 -0.93 12.41 -7.51
C GLN A 49 -1.08 10.90 -7.61
N PHE A 50 -1.23 10.19 -6.48
CA PHE A 50 -1.49 8.75 -6.46
C PHE A 50 -2.75 8.39 -7.25
N ALA A 51 -3.87 9.06 -6.98
CA ALA A 51 -5.13 8.79 -7.67
C ALA A 51 -5.06 9.05 -9.19
N GLN A 52 -4.19 9.98 -9.63
CA GLN A 52 -4.01 10.29 -11.05
C GLN A 52 -3.05 9.34 -11.76
N THR A 53 -1.97 8.94 -11.10
CA THR A 53 -0.83 8.26 -11.76
C THR A 53 -0.75 6.77 -11.52
N HIS A 54 -1.48 6.24 -10.54
CA HIS A 54 -1.42 4.82 -10.23
C HIS A 54 -1.92 3.96 -11.40
N VAL A 55 -1.26 2.83 -11.67
CA VAL A 55 -1.56 1.95 -12.84
C VAL A 55 -3.02 1.47 -12.94
N PHE A 56 -3.70 1.39 -11.80
CA PHE A 56 -5.12 1.05 -11.68
C PHE A 56 -5.99 2.23 -11.21
N ASN A 57 -5.62 3.47 -11.56
CA ASN A 57 -6.36 4.70 -11.17
C ASN A 57 -7.87 4.61 -11.44
N GLY A 58 -8.29 4.02 -12.57
CA GLY A 58 -9.69 3.84 -12.93
C GLY A 58 -10.46 2.82 -12.08
N SER A 59 -9.82 2.10 -11.16
CA SER A 59 -10.46 1.09 -10.30
C SER A 59 -10.78 1.58 -8.90
N LEU A 60 -10.18 2.69 -8.44
CA LEU A 60 -10.33 3.14 -7.04
C LEU A 60 -11.76 3.56 -6.71
N LEU A 61 -12.39 4.31 -7.61
CA LEU A 61 -13.79 4.74 -7.44
C LEU A 61 -14.74 3.55 -7.30
N ASN A 62 -14.54 2.49 -8.08
CA ASN A 62 -15.39 1.30 -8.01
C ASN A 62 -15.33 0.63 -6.63
N ILE A 63 -14.14 0.54 -6.03
CA ILE A 63 -13.95 -0.07 -4.71
C ILE A 63 -14.53 0.80 -3.60
N ILE A 64 -14.42 2.13 -3.73
CA ILE A 64 -14.83 3.09 -2.69
C ILE A 64 -16.35 3.32 -2.70
N ASP A 65 -16.96 3.43 -3.88
CA ASP A 65 -18.39 3.75 -4.02
C ASP A 65 -19.30 2.53 -3.82
N ASP A 66 -18.77 1.32 -3.99
CA ASP A 66 -19.51 0.08 -3.69
C ASP A 66 -19.42 -0.24 -2.19
N LEU A 67 -20.54 -0.01 -1.49
CA LEU A 67 -20.65 -0.27 -0.05
C LEU A 67 -20.41 -1.74 0.34
N VAL A 68 -20.72 -2.69 -0.55
CA VAL A 68 -20.50 -4.12 -0.31
C VAL A 68 -19.03 -4.45 -0.47
N GLU A 69 -18.38 -4.02 -1.54
CA GLU A 69 -16.93 -4.21 -1.70
C GLU A 69 -16.16 -3.54 -0.58
N ARG A 70 -16.57 -2.34 -0.17
CA ARG A 70 -15.98 -1.60 0.94
C ARG A 70 -15.99 -2.39 2.25
N ASP A 71 -17.12 -3.01 2.59
CA ASP A 71 -17.23 -3.82 3.82
C ASP A 71 -16.34 -5.07 3.74
N VAL A 72 -16.30 -5.73 2.58
CA VAL A 72 -15.40 -6.87 2.33
C VAL A 72 -13.94 -6.47 2.55
N TYR A 73 -13.50 -5.35 1.98
CA TYR A 73 -12.12 -4.91 2.16
C TYR A 73 -11.84 -4.42 3.58
N ARG A 74 -12.77 -3.73 4.23
CA ARG A 74 -12.62 -3.32 5.63
C ARG A 74 -12.35 -4.51 6.54
N ASN A 75 -13.09 -5.61 6.38
CA ASN A 75 -12.86 -6.85 7.13
C ASN A 75 -11.49 -7.46 6.80
N ARG A 76 -11.10 -7.52 5.53
CA ARG A 76 -9.78 -8.04 5.13
C ARG A 76 -8.62 -7.23 5.71
N LEU A 77 -8.74 -5.91 5.76
CA LEU A 77 -7.74 -5.03 6.35
C LEU A 77 -7.70 -5.18 7.87
N ALA A 78 -8.86 -5.33 8.52
CA ALA A 78 -8.97 -5.62 9.95
C ALA A 78 -8.32 -6.97 10.33
N ASP A 79 -8.50 -7.99 9.52
CA ASP A 79 -7.84 -9.29 9.74
C ASP A 79 -6.32 -9.17 9.56
N ALA A 80 -5.86 -8.41 8.57
CA ALA A 80 -4.44 -8.26 8.27
C ALA A 80 -3.68 -7.41 9.32
N ILE A 81 -4.30 -6.33 9.84
CA ILE A 81 -3.61 -5.41 10.76
C ILE A 81 -3.26 -6.06 12.11
N VAL A 82 -4.00 -7.09 12.52
CA VAL A 82 -3.73 -7.85 13.76
C VAL A 82 -2.33 -8.46 13.74
N GLU A 83 -1.82 -8.82 12.56
CA GLU A 83 -0.51 -9.44 12.38
C GLU A 83 0.64 -8.43 12.34
N PHE A 84 0.38 -7.12 12.25
CA PHE A 84 1.42 -6.10 12.02
C PHE A 84 2.50 -6.11 13.10
N ASN A 85 2.11 -6.14 14.37
CA ASN A 85 3.07 -6.17 15.47
C ASN A 85 3.93 -7.43 15.45
N SER A 86 3.29 -8.59 15.24
CA SER A 86 3.98 -9.87 15.12
C SER A 86 4.94 -9.86 13.93
N ALA A 87 4.55 -9.31 12.78
CA ALA A 87 5.43 -9.17 11.63
C ALA A 87 6.66 -8.32 11.96
N CYS A 88 6.49 -7.12 12.54
CA CYS A 88 7.61 -6.27 12.95
C CYS A 88 8.53 -6.97 13.96
N ASP A 89 7.97 -7.71 14.91
CA ASP A 89 8.75 -8.39 15.96
C ASP A 89 9.55 -9.59 15.42
N ASN A 90 9.18 -10.13 14.25
CA ASN A 90 9.79 -11.33 13.66
C ASN A 90 10.56 -11.07 12.35
N VAL A 91 10.70 -9.82 11.90
CA VAL A 91 11.61 -9.51 10.79
C VAL A 91 13.07 -9.77 11.18
N PRO A 92 13.94 -10.10 10.21
CA PRO A 92 15.38 -10.20 10.47
C PRO A 92 15.91 -8.91 11.12
N PRO A 93 16.72 -9.00 12.19
CA PRO A 93 17.25 -7.81 12.89
C PRO A 93 17.97 -6.82 11.97
N GLU A 94 18.63 -7.33 10.93
CA GLU A 94 19.32 -6.54 9.92
C GLU A 94 18.40 -5.61 9.12
N TRP A 95 17.09 -5.91 9.01
CA TRP A 95 16.15 -5.05 8.26
C TRP A 95 15.82 -3.75 8.99
N TRP A 96 16.19 -3.62 10.27
CA TRP A 96 16.08 -2.37 11.01
C TRP A 96 17.22 -1.39 10.70
N TRP A 97 18.15 -1.77 9.81
CA TRP A 97 19.35 -1.02 9.47
C TRP A 97 19.56 -1.02 7.96
N GLU A 98 19.86 0.13 7.37
CA GLU A 98 20.23 0.24 5.95
C GLU A 98 21.72 -0.02 5.74
N ASP A 99 22.51 0.36 6.75
CA ASP A 99 23.96 0.18 6.79
C ASP A 99 24.45 0.19 8.25
N ASP A 100 25.75 0.00 8.46
CA ASP A 100 26.41 -0.01 9.76
C ASP A 100 26.12 1.29 10.54
N GLY A 101 25.26 1.19 11.55
CA GLY A 101 24.86 2.32 12.40
C GLY A 101 23.86 3.28 11.77
N VAL A 102 23.32 2.97 10.59
CA VAL A 102 22.28 3.76 9.90
C VAL A 102 20.95 3.02 10.04
N PRO A 103 20.01 3.51 10.86
CA PRO A 103 18.68 2.91 10.98
C PRO A 103 17.93 2.93 9.66
N ALA A 104 17.07 1.93 9.45
CA ALA A 104 16.15 1.92 8.33
C ALA A 104 15.21 3.12 8.37
N ASN A 105 14.84 3.62 7.19
CA ASN A 105 13.85 4.68 7.05
C ASN A 105 12.42 4.11 7.23
N PHE A 106 12.18 3.47 8.37
CA PHE A 106 10.92 2.86 8.73
C PHE A 106 10.59 3.17 10.19
N ASN A 107 9.46 3.80 10.41
CA ASN A 107 8.94 4.08 11.75
C ASN A 107 7.70 3.22 11.99
N ARG A 108 7.81 2.26 12.92
CA ARG A 108 6.73 1.32 13.27
C ARG A 108 5.45 2.02 13.70
N ASP A 109 5.55 3.06 14.52
CA ASP A 109 4.39 3.77 15.06
C ASP A 109 3.68 4.55 13.94
N ALA A 110 4.44 5.27 13.12
CA ALA A 110 3.89 5.98 11.96
C ALA A 110 3.27 5.01 10.93
N ALA A 111 3.91 3.87 10.67
CA ALA A 111 3.37 2.83 9.80
C ALA A 111 2.07 2.26 10.36
N SER A 112 2.00 1.99 11.67
CA SER A 112 0.78 1.56 12.35
C SER A 112 -0.35 2.60 12.22
N GLU A 113 -0.05 3.88 12.44
CA GLU A 113 -1.02 4.98 12.25
C GLU A 113 -1.53 5.02 10.81
N THR A 114 -0.62 4.93 9.82
CA THR A 114 -0.97 4.88 8.39
C THR A 114 -1.88 3.71 8.06
N LEU A 115 -1.59 2.51 8.59
CA LEU A 115 -2.42 1.34 8.37
C LEU A 115 -3.78 1.49 9.05
N ASN A 116 -3.86 2.01 10.27
CA ASN A 116 -5.13 2.14 11.00
C ASN A 116 -6.13 3.12 10.35
N ARG A 117 -5.71 3.94 9.38
CA ARG A 117 -6.62 4.85 8.66
C ARG A 117 -7.86 4.15 8.08
N PHE A 118 -7.80 2.87 7.74
CA PHE A 118 -8.97 2.14 7.20
C PHE A 118 -10.19 2.12 8.14
N THR A 119 -10.00 2.38 9.44
CA THR A 119 -11.09 2.46 10.42
C THR A 119 -11.89 3.76 10.31
N ASP A 120 -11.30 4.81 9.74
CA ASP A 120 -11.95 6.10 9.53
C ASP A 120 -12.67 6.10 8.17
N ASP A 121 -13.87 6.69 8.11
CA ASP A 121 -14.62 6.81 6.86
C ASP A 121 -13.95 7.76 5.85
N ILE A 122 -13.05 8.66 6.29
CA ILE A 122 -12.25 9.52 5.41
C ILE A 122 -11.33 8.70 4.51
N PHE A 123 -10.79 7.57 4.99
CA PHE A 123 -9.95 6.69 4.18
C PHE A 123 -10.69 6.12 2.97
N TRP A 124 -12.01 5.94 3.10
CA TRP A 124 -12.91 5.43 2.07
C TRP A 124 -13.55 6.57 1.27
N ARG A 125 -12.86 7.68 1.10
CA ARG A 125 -13.27 8.81 0.26
C ARG A 125 -12.06 9.26 -0.55
N ILE A 126 -12.28 9.63 -1.80
CA ILE A 126 -11.29 10.37 -2.57
C ILE A 126 -11.48 11.85 -2.21
N ALA A 127 -10.38 12.55 -1.95
CA ALA A 127 -10.36 13.98 -1.62
C ALA A 127 -11.13 14.84 -2.65
#